data_AF-A0A349BYH3-F1
#
_entry.id   AF-A0A349BYH3-F1
#
_cell.length_a   1.000
_cell.length_b   1.000
_cell.length_c   1.000
_cell.angle_alpha   90.00
_cell.angle_beta   90.00
_cell.angle_gamma   90.00
#
_symmetry.space_group_name_H-M   'P 1'
#
loop_
_entity.id
_entity.type
_entity.pdbx_description
1 polymer ?
#
loop_
_entity_poly.entity_id
_entity_poly.type
_entity_poly.pdbx_seq_one_letter_code
_entity_poly.pdbx_strand_id
1 'polypeptide(L)'
;MRQVYCTEKESVMENDKEIMEEMREETGPAMDPPGGGQAKKSFIRPCGGWSDMFLIAALLSFLLIEFGGVISNIILGLLPTLEFGMRLVGDKDILTFLLMYFEFFGIWIIFIVVVLLFKNNRPMWKAFFYNGHGNNIRSILIGFLLGFAMNGFCVLMSCLQGDIKLSFYAFDPKLFFLFLFCVMIQSGAEEIVDRCYLYQKLRRRYRWPVIAVLVNALIFMALHLLNPGVTTLALAQIFLFGVLASLMIYYFDSLWAAIWMHTGWNFTQSIIFGLPNSGIVSKYSVFKLEAASARDGIFYNTGFGVEGSPGANAVLGAVIVFLLIFVFVTKRGEKKDHWAELEAAETGKNHIWEAVILAVVIAAVAAGSIFISYWARNNQEAVEQIMEAVESSMNEEEAPEDGAQEAETAAASTEASTAADTAAAADTAAAAATASEASTGQ
;
A
#
# COMPACT_ATOMS: atom_id res chain seq x y z
N MET A 1 15.01 -30.54 2.03
CA MET A 1 15.63 -29.27 2.50
C MET A 1 15.16 -28.77 3.88
N ARG A 2 14.18 -29.40 4.57
CA ARG A 2 13.78 -29.03 5.94
C ARG A 2 14.65 -29.67 7.04
N GLN A 3 15.38 -30.74 6.72
CA GLN A 3 16.06 -31.60 7.70
C GLN A 3 17.54 -31.27 7.93
N VAL A 4 18.19 -30.55 7.01
CA VAL A 4 19.65 -30.32 7.07
C VAL A 4 20.02 -29.11 7.94
N TYR A 5 19.10 -28.16 8.16
CA TYR A 5 19.37 -26.94 8.95
C TYR A 5 18.95 -27.03 10.43
N CYS A 6 18.23 -28.08 10.84
CA CYS A 6 17.88 -28.32 12.25
C CYS A 6 18.81 -29.33 12.94
N THR A 7 19.34 -30.30 12.20
CA THR A 7 20.14 -31.41 12.74
C THR A 7 21.50 -30.98 13.27
N GLU A 8 22.13 -29.98 12.64
CA GLU A 8 23.41 -29.42 13.09
C GLU A 8 23.31 -28.68 14.45
N LYS A 9 22.09 -28.32 14.88
CA LYS A 9 21.83 -27.63 16.15
C LYS A 9 21.52 -28.60 17.29
N GLU A 10 21.03 -29.80 16.99
CA GLU A 10 20.77 -30.84 17.99
C GLU A 10 22.06 -31.55 18.41
N SER A 11 22.96 -31.87 17.47
CA SER A 11 24.23 -32.54 17.78
C SER A 11 25.18 -31.70 18.65
N VAL A 12 25.15 -30.37 18.52
CA VAL A 12 25.99 -29.47 19.35
C VAL A 12 25.44 -29.37 20.78
N MET A 13 24.12 -29.42 20.97
CA MET A 13 23.52 -29.35 22.30
C MET A 13 23.57 -30.68 23.06
N GLU A 14 23.72 -31.81 22.35
CA GLU A 14 23.85 -33.13 22.96
C GLU A 14 25.27 -33.36 23.48
N ASN A 15 26.29 -32.96 22.72
CA ASN A 15 27.70 -32.96 23.17
C ASN A 15 27.94 -32.04 24.38
N ASP A 16 27.33 -30.85 24.41
CA ASP A 16 27.48 -29.93 25.55
C ASP A 16 26.81 -30.45 26.82
N LYS A 17 25.79 -31.31 26.72
CA LYS A 17 25.17 -31.96 27.87
C LYS A 17 26.01 -33.11 28.40
N GLU A 18 26.56 -33.94 27.51
CA GLU A 18 27.45 -35.06 27.89
C GLU A 18 28.69 -34.54 28.63
N ILE A 19 29.32 -33.47 28.13
CA ILE A 19 30.49 -32.84 28.77
C ILE A 19 30.13 -32.23 30.14
N MET A 20 28.95 -31.64 30.28
CA MET A 20 28.49 -31.06 31.55
C MET A 20 28.06 -32.11 32.59
N GLU A 21 27.62 -33.28 32.14
CA GLU A 21 27.24 -34.41 33.00
C GLU A 21 28.49 -35.16 33.48
N GLU A 22 29.50 -35.31 32.61
CA GLU A 22 30.82 -35.87 32.95
C GLU A 22 31.58 -34.98 33.96
N MET A 23 31.50 -33.64 33.81
CA MET A 23 32.07 -32.70 34.79
C MET A 23 31.33 -32.67 36.14
N ARG A 24 30.06 -33.12 36.18
CA ARG A 24 29.22 -33.16 37.39
C ARG A 24 29.44 -34.43 38.21
N GLU A 25 29.89 -35.52 37.60
CA GLU A 25 30.28 -36.74 38.32
C GLU A 25 31.66 -36.61 38.98
N GLU A 26 32.59 -35.84 38.40
CA GLU A 26 33.93 -35.62 38.99
C GLU A 26 33.95 -34.60 40.14
N THR A 27 32.98 -33.69 40.20
CA THR A 27 32.90 -32.66 41.24
C THR A 27 31.58 -32.76 41.99
N GLY A 28 31.63 -33.31 43.21
CA GLY A 28 30.48 -33.36 44.14
C GLY A 28 29.79 -32.00 44.30
N PRO A 29 28.58 -31.95 44.89
CA PRO A 29 27.59 -30.90 44.66
C PRO A 29 28.15 -29.49 44.88
N ALA A 30 28.37 -28.77 43.80
CA ALA A 30 28.93 -27.43 43.79
C ALA A 30 27.88 -26.40 44.27
N MET A 31 28.31 -25.53 45.19
CA MET A 31 27.62 -24.29 45.53
C MET A 31 27.61 -23.35 44.32
N ASP A 32 26.45 -22.77 44.03
CA ASP A 32 26.28 -21.81 42.92
C ASP A 32 27.22 -20.60 43.06
N PRO A 33 27.94 -20.20 42.01
CA PRO A 33 28.72 -18.97 42.01
C PRO A 33 27.79 -17.74 41.81
N PRO A 34 27.99 -16.64 42.56
CA PRO A 34 27.25 -15.41 42.35
C PRO A 34 27.90 -14.62 41.21
N GLY A 35 27.27 -14.59 40.04
CA GLY A 35 27.74 -13.75 38.93
C GLY A 35 27.21 -14.21 37.59
N GLY A 36 26.12 -13.59 37.13
CA GLY A 36 25.40 -13.95 35.92
C GLY A 36 26.26 -13.89 34.65
N GLY A 37 26.67 -15.06 34.17
CA GLY A 37 27.04 -15.26 32.77
C GLY A 37 25.79 -15.29 31.92
N GLN A 38 25.52 -14.21 31.17
CA GLN A 38 24.50 -14.20 30.14
C GLN A 38 24.88 -15.22 29.06
N ALA A 39 24.24 -16.38 29.06
CA ALA A 39 24.17 -17.23 27.88
C ALA A 39 23.68 -16.36 26.70
N LYS A 40 24.46 -16.28 25.62
CA LYS A 40 24.09 -15.58 24.38
C LYS A 40 22.81 -16.22 23.83
N LYS A 41 21.65 -15.69 24.20
CA LYS A 41 20.36 -16.11 23.67
C LYS A 41 20.37 -15.89 22.16
N SER A 42 20.33 -16.98 21.39
CA SER A 42 20.27 -16.89 19.93
C SER A 42 18.96 -16.20 19.55
N PHE A 43 19.08 -15.04 18.90
CA PHE A 43 18.01 -14.11 18.50
C PHE A 43 17.07 -14.63 17.40
N ILE A 44 17.11 -15.93 17.13
CA ILE A 44 16.38 -16.55 16.03
C ILE A 44 15.24 -17.34 16.65
N ARG A 45 14.02 -16.89 16.38
CA ARG A 45 12.79 -17.63 16.66
C ARG A 45 13.01 -19.10 16.22
N PRO A 46 12.65 -20.12 17.01
CA PRO A 46 12.46 -21.45 16.45
C PRO A 46 11.48 -21.27 15.29
N CYS A 47 11.92 -21.57 14.06
CA CYS A 47 11.24 -21.26 12.79
C CYS A 47 9.77 -20.84 12.97
N GLY A 48 9.53 -19.52 12.99
CA GLY A 48 8.21 -18.93 13.22
C GLY A 48 7.13 -19.49 12.30
N GLY A 49 5.86 -19.39 12.72
CA GLY A 49 4.70 -19.93 12.01
C GLY A 49 4.65 -19.59 10.51
N TRP A 50 3.81 -20.32 9.75
CA TRP A 50 3.77 -20.31 8.28
C TRP A 50 3.71 -18.90 7.64
N SER A 51 3.09 -17.92 8.30
CA SER A 51 3.05 -16.51 7.86
C SER A 51 4.40 -15.79 7.80
N ASP A 52 5.46 -16.36 8.34
CA ASP A 52 6.80 -15.76 8.37
C ASP A 52 7.68 -16.28 7.22
N MET A 53 7.17 -17.18 6.38
CA MET A 53 7.86 -17.53 5.14
C MET A 53 7.79 -16.34 4.19
N PHE A 54 8.93 -15.99 3.61
CA PHE A 54 9.08 -14.85 2.70
C PHE A 54 7.94 -14.70 1.70
N LEU A 55 7.63 -15.76 0.93
CA LEU A 55 6.58 -15.71 -0.10
C LEU A 55 5.20 -15.40 0.49
N ILE A 56 4.93 -15.89 1.70
CA ILE A 56 3.65 -15.71 2.37
C ILE A 56 3.56 -14.33 2.99
N ALA A 57 4.64 -13.86 3.63
CA ALA A 57 4.71 -12.51 4.15
C ALA A 57 4.56 -11.47 3.03
N ALA A 58 5.21 -11.69 1.88
CA ALA A 58 5.08 -10.85 0.70
C ALA A 58 3.65 -10.88 0.14
N LEU A 59 3.06 -12.07 -0.02
CA LEU A 59 1.68 -12.22 -0.49
C LEU A 59 0.68 -11.54 0.46
N LEU A 60 0.82 -11.73 1.77
CA LEU A 60 -0.06 -11.11 2.76
C LEU A 60 0.11 -9.58 2.78
N SER A 61 1.33 -9.07 2.52
CA SER A 61 1.57 -7.63 2.39
C SER A 61 0.86 -7.06 1.16
N PHE A 62 0.94 -7.76 0.03
CA PHE A 62 0.19 -7.40 -1.18
C PHE A 62 -1.33 -7.41 -0.92
N LEU A 63 -1.85 -8.47 -0.28
CA LEU A 63 -3.27 -8.55 0.06
C LEU A 63 -3.73 -7.44 1.03
N LEU A 64 -2.88 -7.02 1.97
CA LEU A 64 -3.18 -5.88 2.84
C LEU A 64 -3.35 -4.57 2.05
N ILE A 65 -2.53 -4.37 1.02
CA ILE A 65 -2.62 -3.19 0.14
C ILE A 65 -3.93 -3.26 -0.66
N GLU A 66 -4.18 -4.37 -1.35
CA GLU A 66 -5.38 -4.53 -2.20
C GLU A 66 -6.67 -4.44 -1.40
N PHE A 67 -6.79 -5.18 -0.28
CA PHE A 67 -7.99 -5.10 0.57
C PHE A 67 -8.14 -3.75 1.24
N GLY A 68 -7.04 -3.08 1.60
CA GLY A 68 -7.06 -1.71 2.08
C GLY A 68 -7.65 -0.75 1.05
N GLY A 69 -7.23 -0.87 -0.22
CA GLY A 69 -7.78 -0.09 -1.32
C GLY A 69 -9.27 -0.35 -1.53
N VAL A 70 -9.72 -1.61 -1.49
CA VAL A 70 -11.15 -1.95 -1.57
C VAL A 70 -11.96 -1.32 -0.43
N ILE A 71 -11.44 -1.37 0.80
CA ILE A 71 -12.09 -0.75 1.97
C ILE A 71 -12.23 0.76 1.77
N SER A 72 -11.18 1.45 1.31
CA SER A 72 -11.26 2.88 1.00
C SER A 72 -12.32 3.16 -0.04
N ASN A 73 -12.35 2.43 -1.15
CA ASN A 73 -13.32 2.61 -2.22
C ASN A 73 -14.77 2.44 -1.71
N ILE A 74 -15.02 1.44 -0.86
CA ILE A 74 -16.34 1.25 -0.22
C ILE A 74 -16.68 2.45 0.67
N ILE A 75 -15.76 2.90 1.52
CA ILE A 75 -15.98 4.05 2.42
C ILE A 75 -16.27 5.31 1.61
N LEU A 76 -15.48 5.57 0.56
CA LEU A 76 -15.63 6.75 -0.28
C LEU A 76 -16.95 6.75 -1.06
N GLY A 77 -17.44 5.58 -1.47
CA GLY A 77 -18.72 5.42 -2.16
C GLY A 77 -19.96 5.46 -1.26
N LEU A 78 -19.83 5.11 0.04
CA LEU A 78 -20.94 5.17 1.01
C LEU A 78 -21.20 6.58 1.55
N LEU A 79 -20.18 7.45 1.49
CA LEU A 79 -20.27 8.83 1.96
C LEU A 79 -20.49 9.77 0.76
N PRO A 80 -21.10 10.95 0.96
CA PRO A 80 -21.19 11.98 -0.09
C PRO A 80 -19.83 12.67 -0.31
N THR A 81 -18.78 11.89 -0.51
CA THR A 81 -17.38 12.32 -0.56
C THR A 81 -17.14 13.31 -1.69
N LEU A 82 -17.76 13.08 -2.85
CA LEU A 82 -17.62 13.96 -4.00
C LEU A 82 -18.23 15.34 -3.71
N GLU A 83 -19.45 15.38 -3.18
CA GLU A 83 -20.13 16.63 -2.84
C GLU A 83 -19.39 17.38 -1.72
N PHE A 84 -19.04 16.69 -0.63
CA PHE A 84 -18.29 17.27 0.49
C PHE A 84 -16.90 17.74 0.04
N GLY A 85 -16.20 16.92 -0.74
CA GLY A 85 -14.89 17.21 -1.28
C GLY A 85 -14.90 18.41 -2.22
N MET A 86 -15.90 18.52 -3.09
CA MET A 86 -16.08 19.68 -3.97
C MET A 86 -16.36 20.95 -3.17
N ARG A 87 -17.14 20.88 -2.09
CA ARG A 87 -17.33 22.02 -1.17
C ARG A 87 -16.05 22.41 -0.44
N LEU A 88 -15.18 21.45 -0.11
CA LEU A 88 -13.93 21.70 0.60
C LEU A 88 -12.85 22.28 -0.32
N VAL A 89 -12.71 21.74 -1.52
CA VAL A 89 -11.61 21.99 -2.46
C VAL A 89 -12.00 23.00 -3.54
N GLY A 90 -13.21 22.90 -4.09
CA GLY A 90 -13.72 23.78 -5.15
C GLY A 90 -13.20 23.47 -6.56
N ASP A 91 -12.38 22.43 -6.73
CA ASP A 91 -11.75 22.05 -8.01
C ASP A 91 -11.74 20.52 -8.14
N LYS A 92 -12.23 20.02 -9.29
CA LYS A 92 -12.39 18.58 -9.54
C LYS A 92 -11.05 17.86 -9.67
N ASP A 93 -10.07 18.45 -10.33
CA ASP A 93 -8.75 17.83 -10.54
C ASP A 93 -7.98 17.74 -9.22
N ILE A 94 -8.03 18.79 -8.41
CA ILE A 94 -7.44 18.80 -7.07
C ILE A 94 -8.15 17.79 -6.17
N LEU A 95 -9.48 17.68 -6.27
CA LEU A 95 -10.24 16.71 -5.49
C LEU A 95 -9.89 15.27 -5.87
N THR A 96 -9.87 14.93 -7.16
CA THR A 96 -9.47 13.59 -7.62
C THR A 96 -8.05 13.26 -7.15
N PHE A 97 -7.13 14.23 -7.23
CA PHE A 97 -5.76 14.05 -6.76
C PHE A 97 -5.67 13.87 -5.24
N LEU A 98 -6.50 14.57 -4.47
CA LEU A 98 -6.61 14.38 -3.02
C LEU A 98 -7.15 12.99 -2.67
N LEU A 99 -8.19 12.54 -3.38
CA LEU A 99 -8.80 11.22 -3.15
C LEU A 99 -7.82 10.09 -3.46
N MET A 100 -6.97 10.23 -4.48
CA MET A 100 -5.90 9.27 -4.77
C MET A 100 -4.96 9.04 -3.57
N TYR A 101 -4.60 10.08 -2.81
CA TYR A 101 -3.83 9.90 -1.57
C TYR A 101 -4.68 9.29 -0.45
N PHE A 102 -5.95 9.69 -0.36
CA PHE A 102 -6.85 9.23 0.70
C PHE A 102 -7.26 7.75 0.54
N GLU A 103 -7.18 7.20 -0.67
CA GLU A 103 -7.38 5.75 -0.94
C GLU A 103 -6.46 4.84 -0.12
N PHE A 104 -5.34 5.35 0.39
CA PHE A 104 -4.44 4.59 1.27
C PHE A 104 -4.97 4.47 2.71
N PHE A 105 -6.00 5.21 3.10
CA PHE A 105 -6.53 5.19 4.47
C PHE A 105 -7.09 3.82 4.87
N GLY A 106 -7.72 3.09 3.96
CA GLY A 106 -8.20 1.73 4.19
C GLY A 106 -7.09 0.73 4.49
N ILE A 107 -5.86 0.96 4.00
CA ILE A 107 -4.68 0.15 4.35
C ILE A 107 -4.38 0.29 5.85
N TRP A 108 -4.50 1.49 6.42
CA TRP A 108 -4.37 1.69 7.86
C TRP A 108 -5.44 0.91 8.63
N ILE A 109 -6.70 0.99 8.19
CA ILE A 109 -7.83 0.29 8.83
C ILE A 109 -7.57 -1.22 8.84
N ILE A 110 -7.32 -1.82 7.68
CA ILE A 110 -7.14 -3.27 7.59
C ILE A 110 -5.89 -3.73 8.34
N PHE A 111 -4.82 -2.93 8.31
CA PHE A 111 -3.62 -3.22 9.06
C PHE A 111 -3.90 -3.27 10.57
N ILE A 112 -4.60 -2.27 11.10
CA ILE A 112 -5.02 -2.22 12.51
C ILE A 112 -5.87 -3.44 12.85
N VAL A 113 -6.87 -3.76 12.01
CA VAL A 113 -7.72 -4.95 12.18
C VAL A 113 -6.87 -6.23 12.23
N VAL A 114 -5.93 -6.42 11.31
CA VAL A 114 -5.03 -7.57 11.27
C VAL A 114 -4.14 -7.64 12.51
N VAL A 115 -3.61 -6.51 12.99
CA VAL A 115 -2.81 -6.48 14.23
C VAL A 115 -3.64 -6.87 15.45
N LEU A 116 -4.90 -6.44 15.53
CA LEU A 116 -5.78 -6.71 16.67
C LEU A 116 -6.32 -8.15 16.67
N LEU A 117 -6.72 -8.65 15.50
CA LEU A 117 -7.27 -10.00 15.31
C LEU A 117 -6.21 -11.09 15.48
N PHE A 118 -5.03 -10.91 14.89
CA PHE A 118 -3.98 -11.93 14.90
C PHE A 118 -3.01 -11.68 16.06
N LYS A 119 -3.11 -12.49 17.12
CA LYS A 119 -2.26 -12.39 18.32
C LYS A 119 -0.77 -12.29 18.02
N ASN A 120 -0.27 -13.04 17.03
CA ASN A 120 1.13 -13.03 16.60
C ASN A 120 1.60 -11.68 16.04
N ASN A 121 0.68 -10.84 15.57
CA ASN A 121 0.97 -9.52 15.03
C ASN A 121 0.77 -8.41 16.07
N ARG A 122 0.12 -8.67 17.23
CA ARG A 122 -0.13 -7.66 18.27
C ARG A 122 1.09 -6.85 18.72
N PRO A 123 2.32 -7.41 18.78
CA PRO A 123 3.50 -6.59 19.03
C PRO A 123 3.63 -5.37 18.10
N MET A 124 3.09 -5.44 16.87
CA MET A 124 3.10 -4.36 15.85
C MET A 124 2.35 -3.13 16.30
N TRP A 125 1.40 -3.28 17.21
CA TRP A 125 0.69 -2.18 17.81
C TRP A 125 1.63 -1.18 18.50
N LYS A 126 2.72 -1.66 19.11
CA LYS A 126 3.66 -0.80 19.84
C LYS A 126 4.40 0.18 18.95
N ALA A 127 4.58 -0.12 17.66
CA ALA A 127 5.27 0.75 16.71
C ALA A 127 4.51 2.05 16.40
N PHE A 128 3.24 2.16 16.79
CA PHE A 128 2.42 3.36 16.60
C PHE A 128 2.55 4.36 17.74
N PHE A 129 3.05 3.93 18.91
CA PHE A 129 3.10 4.77 20.09
C PHE A 129 4.50 5.34 20.33
N TYR A 130 4.52 6.42 21.11
CA TYR A 130 5.74 6.99 21.65
C TYR A 130 6.49 5.95 22.50
N ASN A 131 7.78 5.74 22.22
CA ASN A 131 8.63 4.79 22.96
C ASN A 131 9.87 5.45 23.60
N GLY A 132 10.01 6.78 23.48
CA GLY A 132 11.03 7.60 24.13
C GLY A 132 12.45 7.48 23.56
N HIS A 133 12.76 6.44 22.78
CA HIS A 133 14.10 6.20 22.24
C HIS A 133 14.13 6.27 20.71
N GLY A 134 13.23 5.54 20.04
CA GLY A 134 13.08 5.54 18.59
C GLY A 134 11.96 6.47 18.13
N ASN A 135 10.71 6.09 18.40
CA ASN A 135 9.52 6.90 18.13
C ASN A 135 9.37 8.02 19.16
N ASN A 136 9.65 9.25 18.72
CA ASN A 136 9.47 10.47 19.49
C ASN A 136 9.28 11.68 18.55
N ILE A 137 8.93 12.84 19.10
CA ILE A 137 8.71 14.06 18.29
C ILE A 137 9.97 14.46 17.50
N ARG A 138 11.17 14.20 18.03
CA ARG A 138 12.42 14.48 17.30
C ARG A 138 12.56 13.56 16.09
N SER A 139 12.12 12.31 16.17
CA SER A 139 12.20 11.38 15.04
C SER A 139 11.26 11.77 13.90
N ILE A 140 10.09 12.33 14.21
CA ILE A 140 9.20 12.98 13.22
C ILE A 140 9.93 14.12 12.50
N LEU A 141 10.50 15.07 13.25
CA LEU A 141 11.19 16.23 12.68
C LEU A 141 12.42 15.82 11.87
N ILE A 142 13.25 14.91 12.40
CA ILE A 142 14.45 14.42 11.72
C ILE A 142 14.07 13.68 10.44
N GLY A 143 13.06 12.80 10.50
CA GLY A 143 12.57 12.08 9.32
C GLY A 143 12.11 13.05 8.24
N PHE A 144 11.17 13.94 8.57
CA PHE A 144 10.65 14.93 7.63
C PHE A 144 11.75 15.81 7.03
N LEU A 145 12.64 16.37 7.85
CA LEU A 145 13.74 17.20 7.37
C LEU A 145 14.74 16.42 6.51
N LEU A 146 14.99 15.14 6.81
CA LEU A 146 15.85 14.30 5.99
C LEU A 146 15.24 14.10 4.59
N GLY A 147 13.96 13.69 4.52
CA GLY A 147 13.23 13.55 3.25
C GLY A 147 13.18 14.86 2.46
N PHE A 148 12.79 15.94 3.13
CA PHE A 148 12.74 17.29 2.56
C PHE A 148 14.10 17.76 2.02
N ALA A 149 15.18 17.56 2.79
CA ALA A 149 16.51 18.02 2.40
C ALA A 149 17.07 17.21 1.22
N MET A 150 16.92 15.89 1.23
CA MET A 150 17.43 15.06 0.12
C MET A 150 16.68 15.37 -1.19
N ASN A 151 15.35 15.43 -1.14
CA ASN A 151 14.54 15.74 -2.32
C ASN A 151 14.73 17.20 -2.76
N GLY A 152 14.64 18.15 -1.83
CA GLY A 152 14.84 19.57 -2.10
C GLY A 152 16.21 19.90 -2.64
N PHE A 153 17.26 19.18 -2.23
CA PHE A 153 18.59 19.30 -2.84
C PHE A 153 18.57 18.87 -4.31
N CYS A 154 17.91 17.76 -4.65
CA CYS A 154 17.78 17.32 -6.04
C CYS A 154 17.04 18.37 -6.87
N VAL A 155 15.91 18.88 -6.38
CA VAL A 155 15.14 19.94 -7.06
C VAL A 155 15.98 21.19 -7.25
N LEU A 156 16.69 21.64 -6.21
CA LEU A 156 17.59 22.80 -6.29
C LEU A 156 18.65 22.61 -7.38
N MET A 157 19.30 21.44 -7.42
CA MET A 157 20.32 21.14 -8.41
C MET A 157 19.74 21.11 -9.84
N SER A 158 18.54 20.55 -10.02
CA SER A 158 17.84 20.56 -11.31
C SER A 158 17.55 21.98 -11.80
N CYS A 159 17.13 22.87 -10.90
CA CYS A 159 16.94 24.29 -11.23
C CYS A 159 18.28 24.98 -11.59
N LEU A 160 19.35 24.73 -10.82
CA LEU A 160 20.67 25.34 -11.05
C LEU A 160 21.32 24.88 -12.36
N GLN A 161 21.09 23.62 -12.76
CA GLN A 161 21.53 23.07 -14.04
C GLN A 161 20.65 23.53 -15.22
N GLY A 162 19.50 24.15 -14.92
CA GLY A 162 18.53 24.60 -15.91
C GLY A 162 17.75 23.46 -16.55
N ASP A 163 17.66 22.30 -15.89
CA ASP A 163 16.90 21.13 -16.35
C ASP A 163 15.40 21.33 -16.18
N ILE A 164 15.01 22.16 -15.21
CA ILE A 164 13.63 22.57 -14.97
C ILE A 164 13.57 24.08 -14.65
N LYS A 165 12.43 24.69 -14.95
CA LYS A 165 12.06 26.01 -14.43
C LYS A 165 10.80 25.89 -13.59
N LEU A 166 10.86 26.48 -12.40
CA LEU A 166 9.75 26.53 -11.45
C LEU A 166 9.27 27.96 -11.30
N SER A 167 7.97 28.16 -11.48
CA SER A 167 7.29 29.42 -11.22
C SER A 167 6.42 29.29 -9.98
N PHE A 168 6.43 30.28 -9.09
CA PHE A 168 5.46 30.35 -8.00
C PHE A 168 4.04 30.42 -8.59
N TYR A 169 3.14 29.57 -8.11
CA TYR A 169 1.77 29.50 -8.60
C TYR A 169 0.79 30.09 -7.57
N ALA A 170 0.60 29.42 -6.44
CA ALA A 170 -0.31 29.85 -5.39
C ALA A 170 0.04 29.17 -4.06
N PHE A 171 -0.34 29.77 -2.94
CA PHE A 171 -0.26 29.14 -1.63
C PHE A 171 -1.62 29.25 -0.93
N ASP A 172 -2.35 28.14 -0.89
CA ASP A 172 -3.53 28.00 -0.04
C ASP A 172 -3.14 27.23 1.22
N PRO A 173 -3.09 27.88 2.41
CA PRO A 173 -2.74 27.21 3.66
C PRO A 173 -3.63 25.99 3.96
N LYS A 174 -4.94 26.06 3.65
CA LYS A 174 -5.88 24.97 3.91
C LYS A 174 -5.50 23.75 3.08
N LEU A 175 -5.33 23.91 1.77
CA LEU A 175 -4.96 22.80 0.88
C LEU A 175 -3.53 22.32 1.16
N PHE A 176 -2.59 23.21 1.48
CA PHE A 176 -1.22 22.85 1.81
C PHE A 176 -1.14 21.88 3.00
N PHE A 177 -1.80 22.19 4.11
CA PHE A 177 -1.80 21.32 5.29
C PHE A 177 -2.69 20.08 5.11
N LEU A 178 -3.75 20.17 4.32
CA LEU A 178 -4.57 19.02 3.96
C LEU A 178 -3.78 18.00 3.14
N PHE A 179 -3.04 18.44 2.12
CA PHE A 179 -2.16 17.57 1.35
C PHE A 179 -0.99 17.03 2.17
N LEU A 180 -0.43 17.80 3.12
CA LEU A 180 0.59 17.26 4.04
C LEU A 180 0.05 16.06 4.83
N PHE A 181 -1.19 16.16 5.32
CA PHE A 181 -1.86 15.07 6.02
C PHE A 181 -2.12 13.88 5.09
N CYS A 182 -2.67 14.11 3.89
CA CYS A 182 -2.97 13.04 2.93
C CYS A 182 -1.70 12.32 2.43
N VAL A 183 -0.62 13.05 2.16
CA VAL A 183 0.68 12.46 1.81
C VAL A 183 1.21 11.62 2.97
N MET A 184 1.06 12.07 4.21
CA MET A 184 1.43 11.27 5.40
C MET A 184 0.61 9.98 5.51
N ILE A 185 -0.69 10.01 5.18
CA ILE A 185 -1.53 8.80 5.14
C ILE A 185 -1.02 7.83 4.08
N GLN A 186 -0.71 8.30 2.87
CA GLN A 186 -0.17 7.46 1.80
C GLN A 186 1.20 6.89 2.17
N SER A 187 2.17 7.76 2.50
CA SER A 187 3.53 7.36 2.85
C SER A 187 3.53 6.43 4.07
N GLY A 188 2.69 6.71 5.06
CA GLY A 188 2.59 5.87 6.24
C GLY A 188 1.94 4.52 5.99
N ALA A 189 0.95 4.43 5.10
CA ALA A 189 0.36 3.14 4.71
C ALA A 189 1.41 2.22 4.08
N GLU A 190 2.23 2.75 3.18
CA GLU A 190 3.33 2.00 2.56
C GLU A 190 4.36 1.56 3.60
N GLU A 191 4.84 2.46 4.45
CA GLU A 191 5.84 2.08 5.47
C GLU A 191 5.27 1.14 6.54
N ILE A 192 3.96 1.17 6.85
CA ILE A 192 3.36 0.22 7.80
C ILE A 192 3.33 -1.19 7.22
N VAL A 193 2.87 -1.36 5.98
CA VAL A 193 2.87 -2.67 5.34
C VAL A 193 4.30 -3.14 5.09
N ASP A 194 5.17 -2.26 4.64
CA ASP A 194 6.50 -2.66 4.22
C ASP A 194 7.48 -2.81 5.40
N ARG A 195 7.53 -1.84 6.31
CA ARG A 195 8.48 -1.82 7.43
C ARG A 195 7.94 -2.41 8.71
N CYS A 196 6.67 -2.15 9.04
CA CYS A 196 6.10 -2.67 10.29
C CYS A 196 5.70 -4.15 10.16
N TYR A 197 5.22 -4.56 8.98
CA TYR A 197 4.77 -5.94 8.75
C TYR A 197 5.83 -6.80 8.06
N LEU A 198 6.14 -6.52 6.80
CA LEU A 198 6.97 -7.37 5.96
C LEU A 198 8.40 -7.45 6.48
N TYR A 199 9.07 -6.32 6.66
CA TYR A 199 10.44 -6.26 7.17
C TYR A 199 10.60 -7.01 8.51
N GLN A 200 9.68 -6.81 9.46
CA GLN A 200 9.77 -7.46 10.77
C GLN A 200 9.63 -8.99 10.67
N LYS A 201 8.78 -9.49 9.78
CA LYS A 201 8.68 -10.92 9.50
C LYS A 201 9.97 -11.48 8.88
N LEU A 202 10.55 -10.75 7.93
CA LEU A 202 11.83 -11.14 7.32
C LEU A 202 12.98 -11.12 8.34
N ARG A 203 13.08 -10.07 9.17
CA ARG A 203 14.14 -9.90 10.16
C ARG A 203 14.14 -11.05 11.17
N ARG A 204 12.96 -11.53 11.59
CA ARG A 204 12.84 -12.68 12.52
C ARG A 204 13.21 -14.01 11.88
N ARG A 205 13.06 -14.13 10.56
CA ARG A 205 13.31 -15.38 9.82
C ARG A 205 14.78 -15.57 9.47
N TYR A 206 15.44 -14.50 9.02
CA TYR A 206 16.80 -14.58 8.51
C TYR A 206 17.82 -14.24 9.61
N ARG A 207 18.86 -15.07 9.75
CA ARG A 207 19.94 -14.83 10.72
C ARG A 207 20.66 -13.50 10.47
N TRP A 208 20.77 -13.11 9.20
CA TRP A 208 21.52 -11.94 8.77
C TRP A 208 20.58 -10.77 8.48
N PRO A 209 20.64 -9.65 9.24
CA PRO A 209 19.76 -8.49 9.05
C PRO A 209 19.82 -7.93 7.62
N VAL A 210 20.99 -7.96 7.00
CA VAL A 210 21.20 -7.47 5.62
C VAL A 210 20.29 -8.18 4.62
N ILE A 211 19.99 -9.46 4.81
CA ILE A 211 19.06 -10.19 3.92
C ILE A 211 17.66 -9.61 4.05
N ALA A 212 17.19 -9.35 5.28
CA ALA A 212 15.88 -8.76 5.50
C ALA A 212 15.78 -7.36 4.90
N VAL A 213 16.82 -6.53 5.04
CA VAL A 213 16.90 -5.19 4.44
C VAL A 213 16.82 -5.26 2.90
N LEU A 214 17.68 -6.05 2.26
CA LEU A 214 17.76 -6.11 0.81
C LEU A 214 16.48 -6.72 0.19
N VAL A 215 15.94 -7.77 0.79
CA VAL A 215 14.72 -8.42 0.30
C VAL A 215 13.50 -7.51 0.47
N ASN A 216 13.43 -6.78 1.59
CA ASN A 216 12.36 -5.82 1.83
C ASN A 216 12.40 -4.66 0.81
N ALA A 217 13.60 -4.10 0.57
CA ALA A 217 13.80 -3.06 -0.44
C ALA A 217 13.48 -3.54 -1.87
N LEU A 218 13.80 -4.79 -2.21
CA LEU A 218 13.44 -5.38 -3.51
C LEU A 218 11.92 -5.52 -3.68
N ILE A 219 11.19 -5.91 -2.63
CA ILE A 219 9.73 -5.97 -2.70
C ILE A 219 9.15 -4.56 -2.85
N PHE A 220 9.64 -3.60 -2.08
CA PHE A 220 9.22 -2.19 -2.21
C PHE A 220 9.39 -1.69 -3.65
N MET A 221 10.57 -1.91 -4.24
CA MET A 221 10.83 -1.62 -5.65
C MET A 221 9.87 -2.35 -6.59
N ALA A 222 9.60 -3.64 -6.36
CA ALA A 222 8.71 -4.43 -7.22
C ALA A 222 7.26 -3.90 -7.21
N LEU A 223 6.77 -3.38 -6.09
CA LEU A 223 5.44 -2.75 -6.00
C LEU A 223 5.29 -1.51 -6.89
N HIS A 224 6.40 -0.93 -7.35
CA HIS A 224 6.41 0.26 -8.20
C HIS A 224 6.60 -0.03 -9.70
N LEU A 225 6.72 -1.31 -10.10
CA LEU A 225 7.01 -1.68 -11.50
C LEU A 225 5.95 -1.22 -12.51
N LEU A 226 4.71 -1.03 -12.05
CA LEU A 226 3.57 -0.62 -12.88
C LEU A 226 3.33 0.89 -12.86
N ASN A 227 4.18 1.66 -12.17
CA ASN A 227 4.02 3.10 -12.13
C ASN A 227 4.33 3.72 -13.51
N PRO A 228 3.66 4.83 -13.87
CA PRO A 228 3.94 5.52 -15.12
C PRO A 228 5.38 6.05 -15.15
N GLY A 229 6.03 5.98 -16.31
CA GLY A 229 7.37 6.54 -16.49
C GLY A 229 8.50 5.80 -15.76
N VAL A 230 8.27 4.57 -15.27
CA VAL A 230 9.30 3.75 -14.61
C VAL A 230 10.49 3.52 -15.54
N THR A 231 11.69 3.77 -15.01
CA THR A 231 12.97 3.49 -15.64
C THR A 231 13.86 2.66 -14.72
N THR A 232 14.96 2.13 -15.24
CA THR A 232 15.95 1.42 -14.41
C THR A 232 16.54 2.30 -13.31
N LEU A 233 16.72 3.60 -13.57
CA LEU A 233 17.19 4.58 -12.58
C LEU A 233 16.14 4.87 -11.51
N ALA A 234 14.86 4.95 -11.88
CA ALA A 234 13.76 5.07 -10.95
C ALA A 234 13.69 3.86 -10.00
N LEU A 235 13.77 2.63 -10.55
CA LEU A 235 13.77 1.41 -9.75
C LEU A 235 14.98 1.33 -8.82
N ALA A 236 16.17 1.72 -9.30
CA ALA A 236 17.37 1.79 -8.46
C ALA A 236 17.18 2.78 -7.29
N GLN A 237 16.56 3.93 -7.54
CA GLN A 237 16.30 4.94 -6.51
C GLN A 237 15.30 4.41 -5.48
N ILE A 238 14.17 3.84 -5.92
CA ILE A 238 13.16 3.24 -5.04
C ILE A 238 13.76 2.11 -4.20
N PHE A 239 14.63 1.29 -4.78
CA PHE A 239 15.37 0.26 -4.04
C PHE A 239 16.27 0.88 -2.97
N LEU A 240 17.05 1.91 -3.30
CA LEU A 240 17.89 2.62 -2.33
C LEU A 240 17.06 3.28 -1.22
N PHE A 241 15.90 3.83 -1.55
CA PHE A 241 14.97 4.41 -0.58
C PHE A 241 14.49 3.31 0.39
N GLY A 242 14.09 2.16 -0.14
CA GLY A 242 13.72 0.99 0.65
C GLY A 242 14.82 0.55 1.60
N VAL A 243 16.08 0.50 1.13
CA VAL A 243 17.24 0.21 1.99
C VAL A 243 17.35 1.24 3.11
N LEU A 244 17.34 2.54 2.80
CA LEU A 244 17.46 3.60 3.79
C LEU A 244 16.34 3.52 4.85
N ALA A 245 15.10 3.30 4.42
CA ALA A 245 13.95 3.17 5.31
C ALA A 245 14.05 1.92 6.20
N SER A 246 14.48 0.76 5.67
CA SER A 246 14.77 -0.41 6.51
C SER A 246 15.88 -0.14 7.54
N LEU A 247 16.91 0.63 7.18
CA LEU A 247 17.99 1.02 8.10
C LEU A 247 17.50 1.96 9.21
N MET A 248 16.51 2.83 8.94
CA MET A 248 15.84 3.63 9.97
C MET A 248 15.21 2.74 11.04
N ILE A 249 14.52 1.68 10.63
CA ILE A 249 13.95 0.71 11.57
C ILE A 249 15.06 -0.04 12.31
N TYR A 250 16.05 -0.56 11.58
CA TYR A 250 17.07 -1.43 12.14
C TYR A 250 17.96 -0.75 13.21
N TYR A 251 18.42 0.47 12.94
CA TYR A 251 19.37 1.17 13.82
C TYR A 251 18.74 2.18 14.77
N PHE A 252 17.54 2.68 14.43
CA PHE A 252 16.88 3.73 15.21
C PHE A 252 15.56 3.28 15.84
N ASP A 253 15.04 2.10 15.50
CA ASP A 253 13.76 1.58 16.00
C ASP A 253 12.64 2.62 15.89
N SER A 254 12.59 3.32 14.74
CA SER A 254 11.61 4.38 14.53
C SER A 254 10.85 4.24 13.22
N LEU A 255 9.64 3.70 13.33
CA LEU A 255 8.65 3.77 12.26
C LEU A 255 8.27 5.22 11.95
N TRP A 256 8.17 6.08 12.97
CA TRP A 256 7.84 7.50 12.77
C TRP A 256 8.88 8.22 11.90
N ALA A 257 10.17 7.94 12.08
CA ALA A 257 11.22 8.52 11.23
C ALA A 257 11.07 8.07 9.77
N ALA A 258 10.78 6.79 9.53
CA ALA A 258 10.59 6.25 8.18
C ALA A 258 9.36 6.88 7.50
N ILE A 259 8.21 6.91 8.18
CA ILE A 259 6.98 7.54 7.68
C ILE A 259 7.23 8.99 7.30
N TRP A 260 7.80 9.77 8.21
CA TRP A 260 7.99 11.20 7.97
C TRP A 260 9.12 11.51 6.98
N MET A 261 10.14 10.65 6.85
CA MET A 261 11.12 10.75 5.77
C MET A 261 10.47 10.54 4.40
N HIS A 262 9.61 9.53 4.29
CA HIS A 262 8.84 9.30 3.07
C HIS A 262 7.89 10.48 2.78
N THR A 263 7.12 10.91 3.78
CA THR A 263 6.24 12.09 3.66
C THR A 263 7.03 13.32 3.22
N GLY A 264 8.18 13.59 3.84
CA GLY A 264 9.01 14.75 3.51
C GLY A 264 9.54 14.70 2.08
N TRP A 265 9.92 13.52 1.58
CA TRP A 265 10.34 13.34 0.20
C TRP A 265 9.19 13.61 -0.78
N ASN A 266 8.05 12.91 -0.61
CA ASN A 266 6.92 13.01 -1.53
C ASN A 266 6.27 14.39 -1.50
N PHE A 267 6.11 14.96 -0.31
CA PHE A 267 5.50 16.29 -0.13
C PHE A 267 6.33 17.38 -0.79
N THR A 268 7.66 17.29 -0.70
CA THR A 268 8.56 18.25 -1.33
C THR A 268 8.45 18.20 -2.84
N GLN A 269 8.53 17.00 -3.44
CA GLN A 269 8.46 16.84 -4.88
C GLN A 269 7.08 17.22 -5.44
N SER A 270 6.02 16.65 -4.87
CA SER A 270 4.67 16.73 -5.41
C SER A 270 3.96 18.05 -5.06
N ILE A 271 3.95 18.42 -3.78
CA ILE A 271 3.09 19.50 -3.27
C ILE A 271 3.83 20.83 -3.18
N ILE A 272 5.12 20.83 -2.81
CA ILE A 272 5.90 22.07 -2.81
C ILE A 272 6.26 22.41 -4.25
N PHE A 273 6.90 21.50 -4.99
CA PHE A 273 7.48 21.81 -6.29
C PHE A 273 6.68 21.40 -7.53
N GLY A 274 5.56 20.69 -7.36
CA GLY A 274 4.67 20.35 -8.48
C GLY A 274 5.29 19.42 -9.52
N LEU A 275 6.28 18.62 -9.10
CA LEU A 275 6.98 17.68 -9.96
C LEU A 275 6.30 16.30 -9.94
N PRO A 276 6.48 15.46 -10.99
CA PRO A 276 6.04 14.08 -10.96
C PRO A 276 6.61 13.34 -9.74
N ASN A 277 5.76 12.63 -8.99
CA ASN A 277 6.15 11.84 -7.84
C ASN A 277 5.78 10.38 -8.08
N SER A 278 6.77 9.49 -8.12
CA SER A 278 6.59 8.12 -8.62
C SER A 278 5.89 8.07 -9.99
N GLY A 279 6.13 9.06 -10.84
CA GLY A 279 5.51 9.21 -12.17
C GLY A 279 4.13 9.87 -12.19
N ILE A 280 3.53 10.15 -11.04
CA ILE A 280 2.22 10.80 -10.96
C ILE A 280 2.38 12.32 -10.94
N VAL A 281 1.75 13.00 -11.89
CA VAL A 281 1.77 14.46 -12.01
C VAL A 281 0.87 15.10 -10.97
N SER A 282 1.42 16.08 -10.24
CA SER A 282 0.69 16.82 -9.22
C SER A 282 -0.40 17.72 -9.80
N LYS A 283 -1.60 17.67 -9.22
CA LYS A 283 -2.72 18.59 -9.54
C LYS A 283 -2.83 19.78 -8.60
N TYR A 284 -2.12 19.74 -7.46
CA TYR A 284 -2.02 20.86 -6.52
C TYR A 284 -0.58 21.03 -6.05
N SER A 285 -0.04 22.24 -6.23
CA SER A 285 1.32 22.56 -5.79
C SER A 285 1.55 24.05 -5.57
N VAL A 286 2.55 24.38 -4.75
CA VAL A 286 2.94 25.77 -4.45
C VAL A 286 3.68 26.39 -5.63
N PHE A 287 4.61 25.64 -6.21
CA PHE A 287 5.29 25.96 -7.45
C PHE A 287 4.81 25.03 -8.56
N LYS A 288 4.82 25.53 -9.80
CA LYS A 288 4.54 24.75 -11.00
C LYS A 288 5.78 24.59 -11.86
N LEU A 289 5.94 23.40 -12.43
CA LEU A 289 6.87 23.13 -13.49
C LEU A 289 6.40 23.77 -14.79
N GLU A 290 7.26 24.59 -15.39
CA GLU A 290 7.08 25.01 -16.78
C GLU A 290 7.40 23.81 -17.69
N ALA A 291 6.41 22.98 -18.02
CA ALA A 291 6.60 21.69 -18.69
C ALA A 291 7.42 21.78 -19.99
N ALA A 292 7.28 22.86 -20.77
CA ALA A 292 8.04 23.09 -21.99
C ALA A 292 9.54 23.33 -21.76
N SER A 293 9.95 23.65 -20.52
CA SER A 293 11.36 23.83 -20.14
C SER A 293 12.02 22.55 -19.63
N ALA A 294 11.23 21.52 -19.29
CA ALA A 294 11.70 20.33 -18.62
C ALA A 294 12.49 19.43 -19.57
N ARG A 295 13.67 18.98 -19.14
CA ARG A 295 14.50 18.03 -19.86
C ARG A 295 15.16 17.03 -18.91
N ASP A 296 15.51 15.86 -19.44
CA ASP A 296 16.31 14.89 -18.70
C ASP A 296 17.70 15.47 -18.40
N GLY A 297 18.17 15.23 -17.18
CA GLY A 297 19.44 15.76 -16.69
C GLY A 297 19.99 14.92 -15.53
N ILE A 298 20.97 15.48 -14.81
CA ILE A 298 21.63 14.74 -13.73
C ILE A 298 20.69 14.57 -12.53
N PHE A 299 19.87 15.58 -12.22
CA PHE A 299 18.98 15.57 -11.04
C PHE A 299 17.49 15.52 -11.38
N TYR A 300 17.14 15.41 -12.67
CA TYR A 300 15.74 15.36 -13.10
C TYR A 300 15.53 14.38 -14.26
N ASN A 301 14.39 13.69 -14.24
CA ASN A 301 13.87 12.92 -15.36
C ASN A 301 12.44 13.37 -15.67
N THR A 302 12.10 13.59 -16.95
CA THR A 302 10.79 14.13 -17.34
C THR A 302 9.63 13.19 -17.11
N GLY A 303 9.88 11.87 -17.04
CA GLY A 303 8.85 10.87 -16.77
C GLY A 303 8.57 10.69 -15.28
N PHE A 304 9.61 10.48 -14.49
CA PHE A 304 9.51 10.04 -13.09
C PHE A 304 9.88 11.12 -12.06
N GLY A 305 10.22 12.33 -12.48
CA GLY A 305 10.63 13.42 -11.59
C GLY A 305 12.10 13.31 -11.15
N VAL A 306 12.43 13.81 -9.94
CA VAL A 306 13.82 13.72 -9.44
C VAL A 306 14.22 12.26 -9.16
N GLU A 307 13.24 11.41 -8.87
CA GLU A 307 13.42 10.00 -8.53
C GLU A 307 13.97 9.15 -9.67
N GLY A 308 13.70 9.56 -10.92
CA GLY A 308 14.24 8.89 -12.12
C GLY A 308 15.67 9.30 -12.46
N SER A 309 16.31 10.14 -11.65
CA SER A 309 17.61 10.74 -11.98
C SER A 309 18.81 10.01 -11.34
N PRO A 310 19.98 10.03 -11.99
CA PRO A 310 21.21 9.49 -11.38
C PRO A 310 21.66 10.29 -10.15
N GLY A 311 21.35 11.59 -10.09
CA GLY A 311 21.66 12.48 -8.98
C GLY A 311 20.92 12.09 -7.70
N ALA A 312 19.62 11.76 -7.79
CA ALA A 312 18.86 11.26 -6.64
C ALA A 312 19.43 9.93 -6.11
N ASN A 313 19.80 9.01 -7.00
CA ASN A 313 20.50 7.77 -6.62
C ASN A 313 21.81 8.05 -5.86
N ALA A 314 22.61 9.02 -6.34
CA ALA A 314 23.85 9.41 -5.68
C ALA A 314 23.62 10.03 -4.30
N VAL A 315 22.60 10.88 -4.16
CA VAL A 315 22.22 11.50 -2.87
C VAL A 315 21.81 10.43 -1.86
N LEU A 316 20.91 9.51 -2.23
CA LEU A 316 20.51 8.41 -1.35
C LEU A 316 21.69 7.51 -0.99
N GLY A 317 22.52 7.14 -1.97
CA GLY A 317 23.72 6.34 -1.74
C GLY A 317 24.67 7.00 -0.74
N ALA A 318 24.91 8.31 -0.88
CA ALA A 318 25.73 9.09 0.04
C ALA A 318 25.16 9.13 1.46
N VAL A 319 23.83 9.30 1.60
CA VAL A 319 23.16 9.30 2.91
C VAL A 319 23.22 7.92 3.57
N ILE A 320 23.03 6.84 2.81
CA ILE A 320 23.18 5.46 3.32
C ILE A 320 24.61 5.23 3.81
N VAL A 321 25.63 5.60 3.01
CA VAL A 321 27.04 5.45 3.40
C VAL A 321 27.35 6.28 4.66
N PHE A 322 26.91 7.54 4.70
CA PHE A 322 27.07 8.40 5.86
C PHE A 322 26.43 7.81 7.11
N LEU A 323 25.20 7.29 7.01
CA LEU A 323 24.51 6.63 8.11
C LEU A 323 25.28 5.41 8.61
N LEU A 324 25.76 4.56 7.71
CA LEU A 324 26.53 3.36 8.08
C LEU A 324 27.84 3.74 8.79
N ILE A 325 28.55 4.77 8.30
CA ILE A 325 29.74 5.31 8.97
C ILE A 325 29.37 5.87 10.35
N PHE A 326 28.30 6.67 10.44
CA PHE A 326 27.83 7.23 11.70
C PHE A 326 27.53 6.15 12.72
N VAL A 327 26.81 5.10 12.33
CA VAL A 327 26.49 3.95 13.18
C VAL A 327 27.76 3.21 13.60
N PHE A 328 28.70 2.98 12.68
CA PHE A 328 29.97 2.32 12.95
C PHE A 328 30.82 3.12 13.96
N VAL A 329 30.99 4.42 13.74
CA VAL A 329 31.77 5.33 14.60
C VAL A 329 31.14 5.47 15.99
N THR A 330 29.82 5.61 16.05
CA THR A 330 29.09 5.71 17.32
C THR A 330 28.95 4.37 18.04
N LYS A 331 29.47 3.28 17.45
CA LYS A 331 29.33 1.90 17.94
C LYS A 331 27.89 1.56 18.28
N ARG A 332 26.94 2.10 17.50
CA ARG A 332 25.53 1.75 17.64
C ARG A 332 25.37 0.31 17.20
N GLY A 333 25.23 -0.58 18.19
CA GLY A 333 24.87 -1.97 17.95
C GLY A 333 23.42 -2.10 17.47
N GLU A 334 23.07 -3.32 17.05
CA GLU A 334 21.68 -3.71 16.86
C GLU A 334 20.89 -3.36 18.13
N LYS A 335 19.84 -2.55 17.97
CA LYS A 335 18.90 -2.28 19.07
C LYS A 335 18.20 -3.59 19.42
N LYS A 336 17.98 -3.83 20.72
CA LYS A 336 17.21 -4.98 21.20
C LYS A 336 15.93 -5.08 20.40
N ASP A 337 15.64 -6.25 19.86
CA ASP A 337 14.33 -6.58 19.31
C ASP A 337 13.32 -6.48 20.46
N HIS A 338 12.64 -5.33 20.57
CA HIS A 338 11.54 -5.08 21.51
C HIS A 338 10.37 -6.06 21.35
N TRP A 339 10.45 -6.91 20.33
CA TRP A 339 9.48 -7.87 19.89
C TRP A 339 9.85 -9.30 20.29
N ALA A 340 11.10 -9.56 20.70
CA ALA A 340 11.57 -10.84 21.23
C ALA A 340 11.23 -11.06 22.72
N GLU A 341 11.02 -9.98 23.50
CA GLU A 341 10.77 -10.07 24.95
C GLU A 341 9.33 -10.52 25.31
N LEU A 342 8.39 -10.51 24.35
CA LEU A 342 6.98 -10.85 24.58
C LEU A 342 6.63 -12.34 24.36
N GLU A 343 7.52 -13.13 23.75
CA GLU A 343 7.24 -14.53 23.37
C GLU A 343 7.71 -15.56 24.40
N ALA A 344 8.22 -15.14 25.56
CA ALA A 344 8.61 -16.05 26.64
C ALA A 344 7.42 -16.75 27.34
N ALA A 345 6.17 -16.58 26.87
CA ALA A 345 4.97 -17.00 27.59
C ALA A 345 4.07 -18.04 26.90
N GLU A 346 4.16 -18.31 25.59
CA GLU A 346 3.18 -19.23 24.95
C GLU A 346 3.79 -20.07 23.83
N THR A 347 4.20 -21.30 24.15
CA THR A 347 4.50 -22.36 23.17
C THR A 347 3.46 -23.49 23.23
N GLY A 348 2.81 -23.76 22.09
CA GLY A 348 2.25 -25.08 21.77
C GLY A 348 0.85 -25.09 21.17
N LYS A 349 0.74 -25.33 19.84
CA LYS A 349 -0.28 -26.21 19.20
C LYS A 349 -0.12 -26.29 17.66
N ASN A 350 -0.56 -27.43 17.10
CA ASN A 350 -0.44 -27.85 15.69
C ASN A 350 -1.62 -27.37 14.83
N HIS A 351 -1.36 -26.93 13.60
CA HIS A 351 -2.36 -26.34 12.68
C HIS A 351 -2.48 -27.12 11.36
N ILE A 352 -3.20 -28.24 11.38
CA ILE A 352 -3.58 -29.03 10.18
C ILE A 352 -4.77 -28.42 9.42
N TRP A 353 -5.61 -27.64 10.11
CA TRP A 353 -6.84 -27.07 9.53
C TRP A 353 -6.63 -25.83 8.67
N GLU A 354 -5.51 -25.14 8.83
CA GLU A 354 -5.17 -23.93 8.06
C GLU A 354 -4.74 -24.24 6.63
N ALA A 355 -4.12 -25.41 6.41
CA ALA A 355 -3.75 -25.89 5.07
C ALA A 355 -4.98 -26.25 4.21
N VAL A 356 -6.07 -26.70 4.84
CA VAL A 356 -7.32 -27.05 4.16
C VAL A 356 -8.07 -25.78 3.73
N ILE A 357 -8.12 -24.77 4.59
CA ILE A 357 -8.76 -23.47 4.29
C ILE A 357 -8.01 -22.75 3.16
N LEU A 358 -6.67 -22.80 3.18
CA LEU A 358 -5.84 -22.19 2.15
C LEU A 358 -5.98 -22.86 0.77
N ALA A 359 -6.10 -24.19 0.70
CA ALA A 359 -6.31 -24.90 -0.56
C ALA A 359 -7.66 -24.53 -1.22
N VAL A 360 -8.69 -24.28 -0.40
CA VAL A 360 -10.02 -23.85 -0.86
C VAL A 360 -10.00 -22.40 -1.36
N VAL A 361 -9.28 -21.49 -0.69
CA VAL A 361 -9.16 -20.08 -1.10
C VAL A 361 -8.34 -19.94 -2.39
N ILE A 362 -7.27 -20.71 -2.55
CA ILE A 362 -6.46 -20.72 -3.78
C ILE A 362 -7.27 -21.25 -4.97
N ALA A 363 -8.08 -22.29 -4.77
CA ALA A 363 -8.96 -22.82 -5.82
C ALA A 363 -10.05 -21.81 -6.25
N ALA A 364 -10.59 -21.04 -5.31
CA ALA A 364 -11.60 -20.01 -5.58
C ALA A 364 -11.03 -18.80 -6.35
N VAL A 365 -9.82 -18.35 -6.01
CA VAL A 365 -9.15 -17.20 -6.66
C VAL A 365 -8.64 -17.56 -8.06
N ALA A 366 -8.19 -18.79 -8.27
CA ALA A 366 -7.80 -19.30 -9.59
C ALA A 366 -9.00 -19.43 -10.55
N ALA A 367 -10.20 -19.76 -10.05
CA ALA A 367 -11.41 -19.86 -10.86
C ALA A 367 -11.97 -18.47 -11.28
N GLY A 368 -11.89 -17.46 -10.40
CA GLY A 368 -12.42 -16.12 -10.67
C GLY A 368 -11.60 -15.31 -11.69
N SER A 369 -10.27 -15.43 -11.65
CA SER A 369 -9.37 -14.68 -12.55
C SER A 369 -9.42 -15.15 -14.00
N ILE A 370 -9.65 -16.45 -14.23
CA ILE A 370 -9.82 -17.04 -15.56
C ILE A 370 -11.18 -16.64 -16.15
N PHE A 371 -12.24 -16.61 -15.34
CA PHE A 371 -13.59 -16.22 -15.79
C PHE A 371 -13.67 -14.75 -16.21
N ILE A 372 -13.10 -13.83 -15.43
CA ILE A 372 -13.11 -12.39 -15.74
C ILE A 372 -12.28 -12.10 -17.00
N SER A 373 -11.11 -12.74 -17.13
CA SER A 373 -10.24 -12.56 -18.31
C SER A 373 -10.81 -13.19 -19.59
N TYR A 374 -11.70 -14.18 -19.46
CA TYR A 374 -12.39 -14.83 -20.59
C TYR A 374 -13.68 -14.09 -20.95
N TRP A 375 -14.44 -13.61 -19.96
CA TRP A 375 -15.65 -12.81 -20.16
C TRP A 375 -15.36 -11.45 -20.81
N ALA A 376 -14.32 -10.74 -20.34
CA ALA A 376 -13.92 -9.45 -20.91
C ALA A 376 -13.41 -9.55 -22.35
N ARG A 377 -12.80 -10.69 -22.73
CA ARG A 377 -12.26 -10.92 -24.08
C ARG A 377 -13.33 -11.27 -25.11
N ASN A 378 -14.46 -11.82 -24.67
CA ASN A 378 -15.55 -12.28 -25.54
C ASN A 378 -16.76 -11.32 -25.60
N ASN A 379 -16.79 -10.26 -24.79
CA ASN A 379 -17.91 -9.32 -24.72
C ASN A 379 -17.46 -7.85 -24.95
N GLN A 380 -16.45 -7.66 -25.81
CA GLN A 380 -15.82 -6.36 -26.03
C GLN A 380 -16.80 -5.30 -26.57
N GLU A 381 -17.74 -5.70 -27.45
CA GLU A 381 -18.81 -4.83 -27.96
C GLU A 381 -19.81 -4.41 -26.86
N ALA A 382 -20.11 -5.29 -25.91
CA ALA A 382 -21.02 -4.97 -24.80
C ALA A 382 -20.36 -4.00 -23.80
N VAL A 383 -19.04 -4.09 -23.63
CA VAL A 383 -18.28 -3.14 -22.81
C VAL A 383 -18.23 -1.76 -23.48
N GLU A 384 -18.03 -1.70 -24.80
CA GLU A 384 -18.07 -0.44 -25.55
C GLU A 384 -19.47 0.22 -25.52
N GLN A 385 -20.54 -0.56 -25.69
CA GLN A 385 -21.92 -0.04 -25.59
C GLN A 385 -22.28 0.47 -24.20
N ILE A 386 -21.80 -0.17 -23.13
CA ILE A 386 -22.00 0.30 -21.76
C ILE A 386 -21.25 1.61 -21.53
N MET A 387 -20.03 1.74 -22.07
CA MET A 387 -19.24 2.97 -21.94
C MET A 387 -19.87 4.12 -22.75
N GLU A 388 -20.37 3.87 -23.96
CA GLU A 388 -21.10 4.87 -24.76
C GLU A 388 -22.43 5.27 -24.09
N ALA A 389 -23.17 4.33 -23.49
CA ALA A 389 -24.41 4.64 -22.77
C ALA A 389 -24.16 5.48 -21.50
N VAL A 390 -23.06 5.21 -20.79
CA VAL A 390 -22.62 6.01 -19.65
C VAL A 390 -22.22 7.41 -20.11
N GLU A 391 -21.51 7.55 -21.23
CA GLU A 391 -21.12 8.86 -21.77
C GLU A 391 -22.30 9.67 -22.33
N SER A 392 -23.28 9.00 -22.94
CA SER A 392 -24.56 9.58 -23.40
C SER A 392 -25.40 10.11 -22.25
N SER A 393 -25.55 9.34 -21.16
CA SER A 393 -26.32 9.75 -19.98
C SER A 393 -25.70 10.94 -19.22
N MET A 394 -24.42 11.25 -19.47
CA MET A 394 -23.76 12.42 -18.92
C MET A 394 -23.96 13.69 -19.76
N ASN A 395 -24.45 13.58 -21.00
CA ASN A 395 -24.65 14.70 -21.92
C ASN A 395 -26.13 15.14 -22.06
N GLU A 396 -27.10 14.38 -21.55
CA GLU A 396 -28.54 14.75 -21.60
C GLU A 396 -28.98 15.76 -20.52
N GLU A 397 -28.13 16.11 -19.55
CA GLU A 397 -28.44 17.10 -18.51
C GLU A 397 -28.21 18.59 -18.92
N GLU A 398 -27.80 18.87 -20.18
CA GLU A 398 -27.60 20.23 -20.70
C GLU A 398 -28.44 20.56 -21.96
N ALA A 399 -29.78 20.55 -21.87
CA ALA A 399 -30.64 21.14 -22.91
C ALA A 399 -31.70 22.09 -22.32
N PRO A 400 -31.94 23.29 -22.91
CA PRO A 400 -32.75 24.34 -22.28
C PRO A 400 -34.27 24.16 -22.48
N GLU A 401 -35.03 24.58 -21.46
CA GLU A 401 -36.50 24.64 -21.41
C GLU A 401 -37.08 25.62 -22.45
N ASP A 402 -37.45 25.15 -23.64
CA ASP A 402 -38.42 25.85 -24.51
C ASP A 402 -39.04 24.83 -25.48
N GLY A 403 -40.17 24.24 -25.10
CA GLY A 403 -40.84 23.20 -25.91
C GLY A 403 -41.99 22.44 -25.24
N ALA A 404 -42.27 22.70 -23.96
CA ALA A 404 -43.26 21.95 -23.19
C ALA A 404 -44.73 22.17 -23.60
N GLN A 405 -45.03 23.02 -24.59
CA GLN A 405 -46.42 23.39 -24.92
C GLN A 405 -46.98 22.74 -26.21
N GLU A 406 -46.16 22.06 -27.03
CA GLU A 406 -46.65 21.33 -28.22
C GLU A 406 -46.88 19.83 -27.97
N ALA A 407 -46.27 19.24 -26.93
CA ALA A 407 -46.38 17.81 -26.64
C ALA A 407 -47.74 17.40 -26.03
N GLU A 408 -48.44 18.33 -25.35
CA GLU A 408 -49.67 18.00 -24.60
C GLU A 408 -50.89 17.85 -25.51
N THR A 409 -50.88 18.44 -26.71
CA THR A 409 -51.99 18.32 -27.69
C THR A 409 -51.86 17.08 -28.58
N ALA A 410 -50.66 16.52 -28.76
CA ALA A 410 -50.45 15.29 -29.52
C ALA A 410 -50.86 14.03 -28.73
N ALA A 411 -50.60 13.99 -27.43
CA ALA A 411 -50.89 12.84 -26.56
C ALA A 411 -52.41 12.53 -26.45
N ALA A 412 -53.26 13.57 -26.39
CA ALA A 412 -54.71 13.41 -26.27
C ALA A 412 -55.38 12.79 -27.52
N SER A 413 -54.76 12.92 -28.70
CA SER A 413 -55.28 12.34 -29.95
C SER A 413 -54.95 10.85 -30.12
N THR A 414 -53.89 10.38 -29.44
CA THR A 414 -53.39 9.01 -29.58
C THR A 414 -54.14 8.06 -28.63
N GLU A 415 -54.47 8.52 -27.41
CA GLU A 415 -55.22 7.70 -26.44
C GLU A 415 -56.64 7.32 -26.92
N ALA A 416 -57.31 8.19 -27.68
CA ALA A 416 -58.65 7.92 -28.21
C ALA A 416 -58.68 6.85 -29.32
N SER A 417 -57.58 6.68 -30.07
CA SER A 417 -57.45 5.66 -31.13
C SER A 417 -57.19 4.27 -30.54
N THR A 418 -56.33 4.17 -29.52
CA THR A 418 -55.98 2.90 -28.87
C THR A 418 -57.13 2.26 -28.08
N ALA A 419 -58.08 3.06 -27.57
CA ALA A 419 -59.25 2.55 -26.85
C ALA A 419 -60.31 1.92 -27.78
N ALA A 420 -60.39 2.35 -29.05
CA ALA A 420 -61.30 1.78 -30.03
C ALA A 420 -60.78 0.43 -30.58
N ASP A 421 -59.46 0.30 -30.76
CA ASP A 421 -58.83 -0.91 -31.30
C ASP A 421 -58.79 -2.07 -30.28
N THR A 422 -58.74 -1.76 -28.98
CA THR A 422 -58.78 -2.76 -27.91
C THR A 422 -60.17 -3.36 -27.67
N ALA A 423 -61.25 -2.61 -27.93
CA ALA A 423 -62.61 -3.12 -27.84
C ALA A 423 -62.96 -4.11 -28.98
N ALA A 424 -62.48 -3.86 -30.20
CA ALA A 424 -62.74 -4.74 -31.35
C ALA A 424 -61.98 -6.09 -31.27
N ALA A 425 -60.81 -6.10 -30.62
CA ALA A 425 -60.03 -7.33 -30.40
C ALA A 425 -60.67 -8.27 -29.35
N ALA A 426 -61.37 -7.72 -28.35
CA ALA A 426 -62.02 -8.50 -27.30
C ALA A 426 -63.26 -9.28 -27.80
N ASP A 427 -64.08 -8.68 -28.69
CA ASP A 427 -65.25 -9.34 -29.26
C ASP A 427 -64.87 -10.49 -30.23
N THR A 428 -63.72 -10.37 -30.91
CA THR A 428 -63.23 -11.40 -31.83
C THR A 428 -62.67 -12.63 -31.07
N ALA A 429 -62.09 -12.41 -29.88
CA ALA A 429 -61.59 -13.49 -29.02
C ALA A 429 -62.72 -14.28 -28.31
N ALA A 430 -63.83 -13.62 -27.96
CA ALA A 430 -64.99 -14.27 -27.33
C ALA A 430 -65.76 -15.21 -28.30
N ALA A 431 -65.82 -14.86 -29.59
CA ALA A 431 -66.46 -15.68 -30.62
C ALA A 431 -65.63 -16.93 -31.01
N ALA A 432 -64.30 -16.87 -30.88
CA ALA A 432 -63.43 -18.02 -31.15
C ALA A 432 -63.46 -19.07 -30.02
N ALA A 433 -63.69 -18.65 -28.77
CA ALA A 433 -63.76 -19.54 -27.61
C ALA A 433 -65.05 -20.39 -27.59
N THR A 434 -66.18 -19.86 -28.08
CA THR A 434 -67.46 -20.58 -28.14
C THR A 434 -67.55 -21.61 -29.27
N ALA A 435 -66.72 -21.47 -30.33
CA ALA A 435 -66.66 -22.45 -31.43
C ALA A 435 -65.77 -23.67 -31.13
N SER A 436 -64.86 -23.57 -30.15
CA SER A 436 -63.93 -24.65 -29.77
C SER A 436 -64.53 -25.68 -28.80
N GLU A 437 -65.62 -25.37 -28.09
CA GLU A 437 -66.26 -26.31 -27.14
C GLU A 437 -67.30 -27.24 -27.79
N ALA A 438 -67.62 -27.06 -29.08
CA ALA A 438 -68.65 -27.85 -29.77
C ALA A 438 -68.13 -29.05 -30.59
N SER A 439 -66.81 -29.32 -30.66
CA SER A 439 -66.24 -30.36 -31.56
C SER A 439 -65.49 -31.52 -30.91
N THR A 440 -65.58 -31.72 -29.58
CA THR A 440 -64.96 -32.87 -28.88
C THR A 440 -65.96 -33.70 -28.05
N GLY A 441 -67.16 -33.90 -28.59
CA GLY A 441 -68.17 -34.76 -27.97
C GLY A 441 -69.13 -35.38 -28.98
N GLN A 442 -68.65 -36.29 -29.84
CA GLN A 442 -69.35 -37.50 -30.30
C GLN A 442 -68.47 -38.36 -31.21
#